data_AF-A0A6G1RMA8-F1
#
_entry.id   AF-A0A6G1RMA8-F1
#
_cell.length_a   1.000
_cell.length_b   1.000
_cell.length_c   1.000
_cell.angle_alpha   90.00
_cell.angle_beta   90.00
_cell.angle_gamma   90.00
#
_symmetry.space_group_name_H-M   'P 1'
#
loop_
_entity.id
_entity.type
_entity.pdbx_description
1 polymer ?
#
loop_
_entity_poly.entity_id
_entity_poly.type
_entity_poly.pdbx_seq_one_letter_code
_entity_poly.pdbx_strand_id
1 'polypeptide(L)'
;FPGGRRDPADGDAVATALRETREELGLELGAPSVWGQLRMLPDRQGLMVAPVLANLGALEDLTLTPNPDEVEEVFTLPLAHLLREENQGYTHFRTAGRYGYTLPVFLNGPHKVWGLTAIITELTLELLAPGCYRRKTYVLPRSPSARHLEGSSA
;
A
#
# COMPACT_ATOMS: atom_id res chain seq x y z
N PHE A 1 -0.30 -6.87 1.37
CA PHE A 1 -0.01 -6.89 -0.07
C PHE A 1 1.30 -7.62 -0.20
N PRO A 2 1.35 -8.70 -0.98
CA PRO A 2 2.63 -9.19 -1.47
C PRO A 2 3.25 -8.16 -2.42
N GLY A 3 4.56 -8.17 -2.54
CA GLY A 3 5.28 -7.32 -3.48
C GLY A 3 6.75 -7.16 -3.15
N GLY A 4 7.55 -6.98 -4.19
CA GLY A 4 8.99 -6.83 -4.08
C GLY A 4 9.55 -5.97 -5.20
N ARG A 5 10.84 -6.12 -5.46
CA ARG A 5 11.52 -5.40 -6.53
C ARG A 5 11.25 -6.10 -7.85
N ARG A 6 11.11 -5.29 -8.90
CA ARG A 6 11.05 -5.81 -10.28
C ARG A 6 12.35 -6.57 -10.61
N ASP A 7 12.19 -7.80 -11.06
CA ASP A 7 13.26 -8.60 -11.67
C ASP A 7 13.42 -8.19 -13.15
N PRO A 8 14.65 -8.18 -13.73
CA PRO A 8 14.84 -8.02 -15.17
C PRO A 8 13.96 -8.89 -16.07
N ALA A 9 13.55 -10.07 -15.61
CA ALA A 9 12.66 -10.99 -16.33
C ALA A 9 11.18 -10.56 -16.28
N ASP A 10 10.78 -9.70 -15.34
CA ASP A 10 9.42 -9.21 -15.23
C ASP A 10 9.13 -8.22 -16.37
N GLY A 11 8.15 -8.52 -17.23
CA GLY A 11 7.79 -7.67 -18.37
C GLY A 11 7.25 -6.29 -17.96
N ASP A 12 6.53 -6.24 -16.85
CA ASP A 12 5.96 -5.01 -16.28
C ASP A 12 5.68 -5.18 -14.76
N ALA A 13 5.07 -4.16 -14.16
CA ALA A 13 4.70 -4.17 -12.75
C ALA A 13 3.58 -5.17 -12.40
N VAL A 14 2.74 -5.56 -13.38
CA VAL A 14 1.72 -6.60 -13.16
C VAL A 14 2.40 -7.96 -13.06
N ALA A 15 3.31 -8.27 -13.98
CA ALA A 15 4.12 -9.48 -13.92
C ALA A 15 4.91 -9.58 -12.60
N THR A 16 5.51 -8.46 -12.17
CA THR A 16 6.20 -8.36 -10.87
C THR A 16 5.23 -8.72 -9.73
N ALA A 17 4.07 -8.07 -9.65
CA ALA A 17 3.12 -8.30 -8.57
C ALA A 17 2.59 -9.75 -8.53
N LEU A 18 2.34 -10.36 -9.69
CA LEU A 18 1.90 -11.75 -9.78
C LEU A 18 2.99 -12.72 -9.33
N ARG A 19 4.25 -12.51 -9.75
CA ARG A 19 5.40 -13.31 -9.31
C ARG A 19 5.60 -13.24 -7.79
N GLU A 20 5.62 -12.05 -7.24
CA GLU A 20 5.80 -11.82 -5.79
C GLU A 20 4.62 -12.43 -5.00
N THR A 21 3.39 -12.33 -5.51
CA THR A 21 2.22 -12.99 -4.89
C THR A 21 2.37 -14.50 -4.82
N ARG A 22 2.91 -15.12 -5.88
CA ARG A 22 3.21 -16.54 -5.92
C ARG A 22 4.33 -16.91 -4.94
N GLU A 23 5.40 -16.11 -4.88
CA GLU A 23 6.55 -16.37 -4.02
C GLU A 23 6.22 -16.23 -2.54
N GLU A 24 5.52 -15.16 -2.17
CA GLU A 24 5.19 -14.87 -0.77
C GLU A 24 4.01 -15.70 -0.24
N LEU A 25 2.98 -15.94 -1.06
CA LEU A 25 1.72 -16.53 -0.60
C LEU A 25 1.42 -17.92 -1.19
N GLY A 26 2.22 -18.40 -2.14
CA GLY A 26 1.95 -19.62 -2.89
C GLY A 26 0.73 -19.51 -3.82
N LEU A 27 0.24 -18.29 -4.08
CA LEU A 27 -0.95 -18.04 -4.88
C LEU A 27 -0.60 -17.84 -6.35
N GLU A 28 -1.02 -18.80 -7.19
CA GLU A 28 -0.93 -18.71 -8.64
C GLU A 28 -2.11 -17.92 -9.19
N LEU A 29 -1.83 -16.71 -9.70
CA LEU A 29 -2.81 -15.81 -10.29
C LEU A 29 -2.45 -15.54 -11.75
N GLY A 30 -3.44 -15.60 -12.63
CA GLY A 30 -3.29 -15.21 -14.04
C GLY A 30 -3.69 -13.75 -14.29
N ALA A 31 -3.25 -13.18 -15.41
CA ALA A 31 -3.64 -11.83 -15.84
C ALA A 31 -5.16 -11.52 -15.78
N PRO A 32 -6.10 -12.48 -16.03
CA PRO A 32 -7.54 -12.22 -15.89
C PRO A 32 -8.02 -11.87 -14.47
N SER A 33 -7.23 -12.17 -13.43
CA SER A 33 -7.58 -11.76 -12.05
C SER A 33 -7.34 -10.27 -11.81
N VAL A 34 -6.50 -9.63 -12.63
CA VAL A 34 -6.06 -8.25 -12.44
C VAL A 34 -7.16 -7.28 -12.87
N TRP A 35 -7.61 -6.46 -11.92
CA TRP A 35 -8.57 -5.39 -12.18
C TRP A 35 -7.92 -4.13 -12.73
N GLY A 36 -6.67 -3.86 -12.34
CA GLY A 36 -5.91 -2.74 -12.85
C GLY A 36 -4.76 -2.32 -11.95
N GLN A 37 -4.10 -1.24 -12.35
CA GLN A 37 -2.98 -0.64 -11.64
C GLN A 37 -3.37 0.75 -11.13
N LEU A 38 -3.08 1.04 -9.85
CA LEU A 38 -3.22 2.39 -9.31
C LEU A 38 -2.06 3.28 -9.75
N ARG A 39 -2.23 4.59 -9.62
CA ARG A 39 -1.12 5.54 -9.83
C ARG A 39 0.09 5.14 -8.99
N MET A 40 1.29 5.29 -9.56
CA MET A 40 2.51 5.01 -8.83
C MET A 40 2.67 5.98 -7.65
N LEU A 41 3.23 5.48 -6.56
CA LEU A 41 3.44 6.23 -5.32
C LEU A 41 4.92 6.11 -4.92
N PRO A 42 5.59 7.21 -4.53
CA PRO A 42 6.91 7.10 -3.95
C PRO A 42 6.83 6.51 -2.54
N ASP A 43 7.75 5.63 -2.19
CA ASP A 43 8.00 5.23 -0.82
C ASP A 43 8.72 6.36 -0.03
N ARG A 44 9.17 6.06 1.19
CA ARG A 44 9.87 7.06 2.03
C ARG A 44 11.21 7.50 1.45
N GLN A 45 11.87 6.61 0.71
CA GLN A 45 13.17 6.78 0.08
C GLN A 45 13.07 7.38 -1.33
N GLY A 46 11.86 7.46 -1.89
CA GLY A 46 11.60 8.00 -3.23
C GLY A 46 11.58 6.93 -4.33
N LEU A 47 11.64 5.64 -3.99
CA LEU A 47 11.45 4.56 -4.95
C LEU A 47 9.96 4.48 -5.33
N MET A 48 9.68 4.34 -6.61
CA MET A 48 8.31 4.30 -7.13
C MET A 48 7.72 2.90 -6.96
N VAL A 49 6.59 2.83 -6.26
CA VAL A 49 5.79 1.62 -6.08
C VAL A 49 4.57 1.69 -7.00
N ALA A 50 4.28 0.60 -7.70
CA ALA A 50 3.14 0.48 -8.61
C ALA A 50 2.11 -0.53 -8.05
N PRO A 51 1.05 -0.07 -7.37
CA PRO A 51 0.07 -0.97 -6.77
C PRO A 51 -0.81 -1.63 -7.84
N VAL A 52 -0.97 -2.94 -7.75
CA VAL A 52 -1.83 -3.73 -8.65
C VAL A 52 -3.00 -4.29 -7.85
N LEU A 53 -4.22 -4.07 -8.32
CA LEU A 53 -5.43 -4.64 -7.75
C LEU A 53 -5.81 -5.90 -8.53
N ALA A 54 -6.08 -6.97 -7.81
CA ALA A 54 -6.55 -8.23 -8.36
C ALA A 54 -7.71 -8.80 -7.53
N ASN A 55 -8.59 -9.51 -8.21
CA ASN A 55 -9.60 -10.36 -7.59
C ASN A 55 -9.03 -11.74 -7.33
N LEU A 56 -8.99 -12.13 -6.06
CA LEU A 56 -8.55 -13.48 -5.69
C LEU A 56 -9.69 -14.51 -5.82
N GLY A 57 -10.94 -14.08 -5.98
CA GLY A 57 -12.10 -14.96 -5.89
C GLY A 57 -12.59 -15.12 -4.46
N ALA A 58 -13.36 -16.19 -4.20
CA ALA A 58 -13.85 -16.49 -2.88
C ALA A 58 -12.70 -16.98 -1.97
N LEU A 59 -12.60 -16.43 -0.76
CA LEU A 59 -11.47 -16.71 0.13
C LEU A 59 -11.43 -18.17 0.56
N GLU A 60 -12.60 -18.79 0.71
CA GLU A 60 -12.79 -20.21 1.01
C GLU A 60 -12.25 -21.16 -0.06
N ASP A 61 -12.10 -20.69 -1.30
CA ASP A 61 -11.55 -21.46 -2.42
C ASP A 61 -10.03 -21.29 -2.54
N LEU A 62 -9.42 -20.39 -1.76
CA LEU A 62 -7.99 -20.11 -1.81
C LEU A 62 -7.19 -21.11 -0.96
N THR A 63 -6.17 -21.70 -1.58
CA THR A 63 -5.12 -22.44 -0.87
C THR A 63 -3.88 -21.57 -0.76
N LEU A 64 -3.58 -21.08 0.44
CA LEU A 64 -2.39 -20.29 0.73
C LEU A 64 -1.26 -21.19 1.22
N THR A 65 -0.05 -20.97 0.70
CA THR A 65 1.18 -21.57 1.20
C THR A 65 2.21 -20.46 1.43
N PRO A 66 2.11 -19.70 2.54
CA PRO A 66 2.99 -18.58 2.78
C PRO A 66 4.46 -19.02 2.92
N ASN A 67 5.37 -18.27 2.31
CA ASN A 67 6.80 -18.51 2.47
C ASN A 67 7.27 -18.05 3.86
N PRO A 68 7.71 -18.95 4.76
CA PRO A 68 8.08 -18.58 6.13
C PRO A 68 9.33 -17.69 6.21
N ASP A 69 10.15 -17.63 5.16
CA ASP A 69 11.34 -16.77 5.13
C ASP A 69 10.98 -15.28 4.89
N GLU A 70 9.78 -15.01 4.36
CA GLU A 70 9.34 -13.67 3.96
C GLU A 70 8.03 -13.23 4.63
N VAL A 71 7.16 -14.18 4.99
CA VAL A 71 5.82 -13.93 5.52
C VAL A 71 5.65 -14.58 6.88
N GLU A 72 5.58 -13.75 7.93
CA GLU A 72 5.30 -14.18 9.30
C GLU A 72 3.83 -14.58 9.51
N GLU A 73 2.90 -13.82 8.92
CA GLU A 73 1.47 -14.01 9.11
C GLU A 73 0.66 -13.50 7.91
N VAL A 74 -0.44 -14.19 7.60
CA VAL A 74 -1.45 -13.73 6.65
C VAL A 74 -2.77 -13.48 7.37
N PHE A 75 -3.32 -12.27 7.17
CA PHE A 75 -4.64 -11.92 7.67
C PHE A 75 -5.42 -11.14 6.60
N THR A 76 -6.74 -11.17 6.72
CA THR A 76 -7.66 -10.44 5.83
C THR A 76 -8.49 -9.43 6.59
N LEU A 77 -8.86 -8.35 5.90
CA LEU A 77 -9.76 -7.32 6.43
C LEU A 77 -11.01 -7.23 5.55
N PRO A 78 -12.22 -7.50 6.08
CA PRO A 78 -13.44 -7.29 5.33
C PRO A 78 -13.58 -5.83 4.91
N LEU A 79 -14.10 -5.57 3.71
CA LEU A 79 -14.37 -4.21 3.24
C LEU A 79 -15.26 -3.45 4.22
N ALA A 80 -16.31 -4.10 4.76
CA ALA A 80 -17.18 -3.51 5.76
C ALA A 80 -16.45 -3.11 7.05
N HIS A 81 -15.38 -3.83 7.43
CA HIS A 81 -14.54 -3.48 8.58
C HIS A 81 -13.72 -2.22 8.30
N LEU A 82 -13.14 -2.12 7.10
CA LEU A 82 -12.36 -0.95 6.68
C LEU A 82 -13.20 0.32 6.56
N LEU A 83 -14.49 0.19 6.24
CA LEU A 83 -15.42 1.31 6.07
C LEU A 83 -15.97 1.87 7.40
N ARG A 84 -15.80 1.16 8.51
CA ARG A 84 -16.22 1.62 9.84
C ARG A 84 -15.28 2.72 10.36
N GLU A 85 -15.83 3.87 10.75
CA GLU A 85 -15.03 5.02 11.19
C GLU A 85 -14.24 4.71 12.47
N GLU A 86 -14.76 3.88 13.36
CA GLU A 86 -14.08 3.46 14.59
C GLU A 86 -12.81 2.63 14.32
N ASN A 87 -12.70 2.04 13.12
CA ASN A 87 -11.54 1.28 12.67
C ASN A 87 -10.57 2.14 11.86
N GLN A 88 -10.86 3.44 11.68
CA GLN A 88 -10.04 4.37 10.93
C GLN A 88 -9.36 5.35 11.89
N GLY A 89 -8.06 5.54 11.71
CA GLY A 89 -7.25 6.49 12.43
C GLY A 89 -6.34 7.26 11.50
N TYR A 90 -5.60 8.21 12.07
CA TYR A 90 -4.68 9.06 11.32
C TYR A 90 -3.40 9.29 12.10
N THR A 91 -2.27 9.28 11.40
CA THR A 91 -0.98 9.69 11.97
C THR A 91 -0.59 11.04 11.38
N HIS A 92 -0.40 12.03 12.26
CA HIS A 92 0.04 13.37 11.89
C HIS A 92 1.56 13.49 12.03
N PHE A 93 2.25 13.72 10.92
CA PHE A 93 3.70 13.96 10.92
C PHE A 93 3.97 15.45 11.02
N ARG A 94 4.83 15.84 11.96
CA ARG A 94 5.24 17.23 12.20
C ARG A 94 6.75 17.35 12.07
N THR A 95 7.22 18.47 11.52
CA THR A 95 8.66 18.79 11.42
C THR A 95 8.90 20.14 12.06
N ALA A 96 9.82 20.20 13.03
CA ALA A 96 10.12 21.43 13.79
C ALA A 96 8.86 22.13 14.35
N GLY A 97 7.92 21.34 14.88
CA GLY A 97 6.65 21.85 15.42
C GLY A 97 5.61 22.26 14.37
N ARG A 98 5.93 22.29 13.07
CA ARG A 98 4.98 22.59 12.00
C ARG A 98 4.28 21.34 11.49
N TYR A 99 3.02 21.47 11.11
CA TYR A 99 2.26 20.39 10.50
C TYR A 99 2.89 20.03 9.15
N GLY A 100 3.20 18.75 8.96
CA GLY A 100 3.70 18.20 7.71
C GLY A 100 2.56 17.58 6.92
N TYR A 101 2.34 16.29 7.11
CA TYR A 101 1.35 15.52 6.36
C TYR A 101 0.62 14.52 7.26
N THR A 102 -0.53 14.04 6.79
CA THR A 102 -1.34 13.03 7.49
C THR A 102 -1.46 11.76 6.66
N LEU A 103 -1.18 10.63 7.30
CA LEU A 103 -1.37 9.31 6.72
C LEU A 103 -2.54 8.58 7.38
N PRO A 104 -3.26 7.74 6.64
CA PRO A 104 -4.34 6.95 7.19
C PRO A 104 -3.76 5.78 7.98
N VAL A 105 -4.57 5.28 8.91
CA VAL A 105 -4.30 4.07 9.69
C VAL A 105 -5.59 3.27 9.72
N PHE A 106 -5.53 1.97 9.44
CA PHE A 106 -6.67 1.08 9.64
C PHE A 106 -6.34 0.11 10.78
N LEU A 107 -7.26 -0.01 11.74
CA LEU A 107 -7.10 -0.79 12.96
C LEU A 107 -7.83 -2.12 12.86
N ASN A 108 -7.21 -3.19 13.35
CA ASN A 108 -7.77 -4.54 13.34
C ASN A 108 -7.27 -5.37 14.53
N GLY A 109 -7.72 -5.04 15.74
CA GLY A 109 -7.24 -5.70 16.96
C GLY A 109 -5.70 -5.59 17.07
N PRO A 110 -4.96 -6.72 17.04
CA PRO A 110 -3.51 -6.70 17.10
C PRO A 110 -2.84 -6.18 15.81
N HIS A 111 -3.53 -6.24 14.67
CA HIS A 111 -2.98 -5.79 13.40
C HIS A 111 -3.30 -4.33 13.14
N LYS A 112 -2.33 -3.62 12.58
CA LYS A 112 -2.46 -2.22 12.17
C LYS A 112 -1.93 -2.06 10.76
N VAL A 113 -2.75 -1.52 9.87
CA VAL A 113 -2.36 -1.15 8.51
C VAL A 113 -1.99 0.34 8.50
N TRP A 114 -0.73 0.65 8.20
CA TRP A 114 -0.19 2.02 8.24
C TRP A 114 0.85 2.24 7.13
N GLY A 115 1.34 3.47 6.99
CA GLY A 115 2.38 3.81 6.01
C GLY A 115 1.88 3.73 4.56
N LEU A 116 2.76 3.31 3.64
CA LEU A 116 2.43 3.23 2.21
C LEU A 116 1.27 2.26 1.95
N THR A 117 1.26 1.12 2.65
CA THR A 117 0.17 0.14 2.61
C THR A 117 -1.18 0.79 2.91
N ALA A 118 -1.28 1.62 3.95
CA ALA A 118 -2.53 2.30 4.26
C ALA A 118 -2.93 3.35 3.21
N ILE A 119 -1.97 4.02 2.57
CA ILE A 119 -2.28 4.92 1.44
C ILE A 119 -2.88 4.10 0.29
N ILE A 120 -2.27 2.97 -0.07
CA ILE A 120 -2.78 2.09 -1.14
C ILE A 120 -4.18 1.57 -0.79
N THR A 121 -4.40 1.15 0.46
CA THR A 121 -5.72 0.77 0.97
C THR A 121 -6.72 1.91 0.83
N GLU A 122 -6.36 3.14 1.24
CA GLU A 122 -7.24 4.31 1.11
C GLU A 122 -7.66 4.58 -0.34
N LEU A 123 -6.70 4.57 -1.28
CA LEU A 123 -7.00 4.77 -2.70
C LEU A 123 -7.87 3.65 -3.27
N THR A 124 -7.67 2.43 -2.80
CA THR A 124 -8.50 1.28 -3.17
C THR A 124 -9.93 1.46 -2.67
N LEU A 125 -10.12 1.92 -1.43
CA LEU A 125 -11.44 2.17 -0.86
C LEU A 125 -12.20 3.28 -1.59
N GLU A 126 -11.51 4.35 -2.01
CA GLU A 126 -12.13 5.40 -2.85
C GLU A 126 -12.71 4.85 -4.15
N LEU A 127 -12.08 3.82 -4.74
CA LEU A 127 -12.52 3.19 -5.98
C LEU A 127 -13.61 2.13 -5.76
N LEU A 128 -13.46 1.28 -4.75
CA LEU A 128 -14.36 0.15 -4.53
C LEU A 128 -15.64 0.51 -3.78
N ALA A 129 -15.64 1.59 -3.00
CA ALA A 129 -16.77 1.99 -2.16
C ALA A 129 -17.08 3.49 -2.32
N PRO A 130 -17.36 3.96 -3.56
CA PRO A 130 -17.61 5.37 -3.80
C PRO A 130 -18.80 5.86 -2.99
N GLY A 131 -18.64 6.99 -2.29
CA GLY A 131 -19.67 7.57 -1.41
C GLY A 131 -19.75 6.96 0.00
N CYS A 132 -19.21 5.76 0.20
CA CYS A 132 -19.12 5.11 1.51
C CYS A 132 -17.77 5.38 2.19
N TYR A 133 -16.72 5.61 1.40
CA TYR A 133 -15.42 6.03 1.91
C TYR A 133 -15.10 7.46 1.45
N ARG A 134 -14.74 8.32 2.41
CA ARG A 134 -14.26 9.67 2.13
C ARG A 134 -12.83 9.79 2.62
N ARG A 135 -11.89 9.90 1.68
CA ARG A 135 -10.48 10.15 1.98
C ARG A 135 -10.34 11.40 2.84
N LYS A 136 -9.58 11.26 3.92
CA LYS A 136 -9.29 12.35 4.87
C LYS A 136 -7.79 12.67 4.93
N THR A 137 -6.98 12.09 4.03
CA THR A 137 -5.54 12.34 3.96
C THR A 137 -5.15 13.60 3.20
N TYR A 138 -4.20 14.32 3.77
CA TYR A 138 -3.48 15.41 3.16
C TYR A 138 -2.00 15.02 3.08
N VAL A 139 -1.62 14.41 1.96
CA VAL A 139 -0.20 14.27 1.60
C VAL A 139 0.15 15.53 0.83
N LEU A 140 0.85 16.47 1.46
CA LEU A 140 1.44 17.58 0.72
C LEU A 140 2.41 16.99 -0.31
N PRO A 141 2.37 17.43 -1.59
CA PRO A 141 3.46 17.15 -2.51
C PRO A 141 4.76 17.61 -1.84
N ARG A 142 5.77 16.75 -1.74
CA ARG A 142 7.11 17.21 -1.37
C ARG A 142 7.52 18.27 -2.40
N SER A 143 7.65 19.53 -1.98
CA SER A 143 8.26 20.55 -2.83
C SER A 143 9.70 20.13 -3.12
N PRO A 144 10.15 20.11 -4.38
CA PRO A 144 11.53 19.79 -4.72
C PRO A 144 12.41 21.02 -4.43
N SER A 145 12.61 21.36 -3.16
CA SER A 145 13.50 22.45 -2.78
C SER A 145 13.98 22.32 -1.33
N ALA A 146 14.94 21.43 -1.11
CA ALA A 146 15.95 21.64 -0.09
C ALA A 146 17.28 21.21 -0.70
N ARG A 147 17.79 22.04 -1.64
CA ARG A 147 19.20 21.97 -1.97
C ARG A 147 19.96 22.33 -0.69
N HIS A 148 20.86 21.44 -0.34
CA HIS A 148 21.97 21.67 0.58
C HIS A 148 22.59 23.03 0.24
N LEU A 149 22.43 24.03 1.10
CA LEU A 149 23.30 25.19 1.11
C LEU A 149 24.40 24.88 2.13
N GLU A 150 25.43 24.19 1.65
CA GLU A 150 26.78 24.43 2.16
C GLU A 150 27.11 25.88 1.85
N GLY A 151 27.03 26.72 2.87
CA GLY A 151 27.52 28.08 2.86
C GLY A 151 28.81 28.14 3.64
N SER A 152 29.93 27.99 2.93
CA SER A 152 31.24 28.48 3.35
C SER A 152 31.14 29.97 3.72
N SER A 153 31.69 30.35 4.87
CA SER A 153 32.19 31.72 5.08
C SER A 153 33.18 31.76 6.26
N ALA A 154 34.42 32.08 5.89
CA ALA A 154 35.52 32.75 6.62
C ALA A 154 36.03 32.15 7.94
#